data_AF-A0A945AV05-F1
#
_entry.id   AF-A0A945AV05-F1
#
_cell.length_a   1.000
_cell.length_b   1.000
_cell.length_c   1.000
_cell.angle_alpha   90.00
_cell.angle_beta   90.00
_cell.angle_gamma   90.00
#
_symmetry.space_group_name_H-M   'P 1'
#
loop_
_entity.id
_entity.type
_entity.pdbx_description
1 polymer ?
#
loop_
_entity_poly.entity_id
_entity_poly.type
_entity_poly.pdbx_seq_one_letter_code
_entity_poly.pdbx_strand_id
1 'polypeptide(L)'
;MAHSHQPSVNLKAAAALLSCSVVVVFFVFWGATGEAAQPVYDNVKPLQCQIVASAVFPEIILAKEDPSVAHDVPVVLGGISDVTVEKALNDRGQFVIRVLTDRGPSRKIETARGKQRVFLNPSFVPTVLVFGVSGCSLDGSCGESKKLKINLQSRFSLQTPSGKVITGRSNGLEGDDSIANPSGEELLAPDVNGIDAEGCALLADGTFWLCEEYRPSILCCRTDGTVTKRYIPEDVKLPASDIQIVTNLPAHYANRRPNRGFESLALSPDESTIWALMQSPFGNGAAERSGNVRLLGCNP
;
A
#
# COMPACT_ATOMS: atom_id res chain seq x y z
N MET A 1 -12.26 28.63 6.99
CA MET A 1 -10.97 28.21 6.41
C MET A 1 -10.64 26.84 6.96
N ALA A 2 -10.76 25.80 6.13
CA ALA A 2 -10.47 24.43 6.53
C ALA A 2 -8.96 24.21 6.53
N HIS A 3 -8.38 23.93 7.69
CA HIS A 3 -6.99 23.51 7.77
C HIS A 3 -6.92 22.00 7.53
N SER A 4 -6.36 21.64 6.38
CA SER A 4 -5.98 20.27 6.01
C SER A 4 -4.87 19.79 6.93
N HIS A 5 -5.15 18.80 7.77
CA HIS A 5 -4.13 18.02 8.46
C HIS A 5 -4.12 16.60 7.90
N GLN A 6 -3.31 16.37 6.88
CA GLN A 6 -2.74 15.05 6.59
C GLN A 6 -1.21 15.17 6.59
N PRO A 7 -0.54 14.76 7.67
CA PRO A 7 0.87 14.40 7.60
C PRO A 7 0.95 12.86 7.71
N SER A 8 1.02 12.18 6.57
CA SER A 8 1.62 10.86 6.49
C SER A 8 2.48 10.83 5.25
N VAL A 9 3.77 11.13 5.42
CA VAL A 9 4.77 10.83 4.39
C VAL A 9 4.95 9.31 4.45
N ASN A 10 4.20 8.58 3.63
CA ASN A 10 4.41 7.15 3.45
C ASN A 10 5.60 6.98 2.50
N LEU A 11 6.75 6.64 3.06
CA LEU A 11 7.96 6.36 2.30
C LEU A 11 8.01 4.85 2.04
N LYS A 12 7.62 4.40 0.85
CA LYS A 12 7.89 3.03 0.40
C LYS A 12 8.96 3.03 -0.68
N ALA A 13 9.83 2.04 -0.60
CA ALA A 13 10.97 1.94 -1.46
C ALA A 13 11.05 0.56 -2.10
N ALA A 14 11.16 0.55 -3.43
CA ALA A 14 11.53 -0.63 -4.18
C ALA A 14 13.00 -0.52 -4.57
N ALA A 15 13.74 -1.61 -4.45
CA ALA A 15 15.11 -1.70 -4.91
C ALA A 15 15.18 -2.55 -6.18
N ALA A 16 15.75 -2.02 -7.26
CA ALA A 16 16.21 -2.82 -8.39
C ALA A 16 17.73 -2.96 -8.32
N LEU A 17 18.24 -4.19 -8.22
CA LEU A 17 19.67 -4.48 -8.30
C LEU A 17 20.08 -4.59 -9.77
N LEU A 18 21.09 -3.82 -10.18
CA LEU A 18 21.81 -4.05 -11.44
C LEU A 18 23.21 -4.54 -11.11
N SER A 19 23.44 -5.86 -11.19
CA SER A 19 24.71 -6.49 -10.82
C SER A 19 25.17 -6.15 -9.39
N CYS A 20 26.22 -6.78 -8.87
CA CYS A 20 26.57 -6.80 -7.44
C CYS A 20 26.94 -5.44 -6.80
N SER A 21 26.74 -4.29 -7.46
CA SER A 21 27.30 -3.01 -7.01
C SER A 21 26.35 -1.80 -7.14
N VAL A 22 25.17 -1.90 -7.75
CA VAL A 22 24.25 -0.76 -7.90
C VAL A 22 22.84 -1.12 -7.43
N VAL A 23 22.40 -0.47 -6.35
CA VAL A 23 21.02 -0.52 -5.85
C VAL A 23 20.31 0.74 -6.31
N VAL A 24 19.31 0.62 -7.18
CA VAL A 24 18.40 1.72 -7.49
C VAL A 24 17.26 1.67 -6.49
N VAL A 25 17.28 2.57 -5.51
CA VAL A 25 16.21 2.72 -4.52
C VAL A 25 15.25 3.79 -5.02
N PHE A 26 14.01 3.40 -5.28
CA PHE A 26 12.94 4.35 -5.56
C PHE A 26 12.36 4.86 -4.25
N PHE A 27 12.09 6.15 -4.17
CA PHE A 27 11.30 6.71 -3.09
C PHE A 27 10.11 7.42 -3.72
N VAL A 28 8.90 6.98 -3.38
CA VAL A 28 7.69 7.74 -3.73
C VAL A 28 7.44 8.74 -2.60
N PHE A 29 7.61 10.02 -2.90
CA PHE A 29 7.25 11.12 -2.00
C PHE A 29 6.01 11.81 -2.55
N TRP A 30 4.95 11.91 -1.74
CA TRP A 30 3.84 12.83 -2.00
C TRP A 30 3.97 14.03 -1.04
N GLY A 31 4.10 15.23 -1.59
CA GLY A 31 4.48 16.42 -0.84
C GLY A 31 3.37 16.91 0.11
N ALA A 32 3.68 16.95 1.40
CA ALA A 32 3.46 18.16 2.18
C ALA A 32 4.85 18.77 2.42
N THR A 33 4.98 20.07 2.20
CA THR A 33 6.22 20.84 2.35
C THR A 33 6.78 20.68 3.77
N GLY A 34 7.76 19.79 3.95
CA GLY A 34 8.41 19.56 5.23
C GLY A 34 9.90 19.35 5.00
N GLU A 35 10.69 20.35 5.38
CA GLU A 35 12.14 20.20 5.49
C GLU A 35 12.44 19.13 6.54
N ALA A 36 13.22 18.10 6.17
CA ALA A 36 13.67 17.09 7.11
C ALA A 36 14.75 17.69 8.02
N ALA A 37 14.36 18.15 9.21
CA ALA A 37 15.27 18.67 10.23
C ALA A 37 15.44 17.66 11.37
N GLN A 38 16.58 16.94 11.41
CA GLN A 38 17.59 16.94 12.48
C GLN A 38 18.46 15.66 12.52
N PRO A 39 19.73 15.78 12.95
CA PRO A 39 20.78 14.77 12.76
C PRO A 39 20.90 13.79 13.93
N VAL A 40 21.46 12.60 13.68
CA VAL A 40 21.82 11.64 14.73
C VAL A 40 23.23 11.07 14.51
N TYR A 41 24.06 11.32 15.53
CA TYR A 41 25.38 10.83 15.97
C TYR A 41 26.60 10.83 15.02
N ASP A 42 27.58 11.64 15.43
CA ASP A 42 28.97 11.66 15.00
C ASP A 42 29.64 10.30 15.25
N ASN A 43 30.00 9.60 14.17
CA ASN A 43 31.17 8.69 14.04
C ASN A 43 31.02 7.62 12.93
N VAL A 44 30.00 7.72 12.07
CA VAL A 44 29.95 6.95 10.83
C VAL A 44 30.06 7.94 9.68
N LYS A 45 31.05 7.80 8.77
CA LYS A 45 30.98 8.49 7.48
C LYS A 45 29.68 8.02 6.81
N PRO A 46 28.63 8.84 6.70
CA PRO A 46 27.40 8.38 6.10
C PRO A 46 27.72 8.07 4.64
N LEU A 47 27.34 6.88 4.16
CA LEU A 47 27.04 6.75 2.75
C LEU A 47 25.93 7.78 2.48
N GLN A 48 26.30 8.97 2.00
CA GLN A 48 25.33 9.98 1.62
C GLN A 48 24.57 9.41 0.43
N CYS A 49 23.38 8.85 0.71
CA CYS A 49 22.45 8.44 -0.32
C CYS A 49 22.00 9.69 -1.06
N GLN A 50 22.49 9.87 -2.28
CA GLN A 50 22.05 10.97 -3.15
C GLN A 50 20.83 10.50 -3.95
N ILE A 51 19.77 11.30 -3.95
CA ILE A 51 18.68 11.11 -4.93
C ILE A 51 19.22 11.56 -6.29
N VAL A 52 19.52 10.60 -7.16
CA VAL A 52 20.10 10.84 -8.49
C VAL A 52 19.07 10.95 -9.61
N ALA A 53 17.84 10.52 -9.34
CA ALA A 53 16.73 10.62 -10.29
C ALA A 53 15.39 10.72 -9.56
N SER A 54 14.43 11.40 -10.18
CA SER A 54 13.06 11.48 -9.67
C SER A 54 12.04 11.50 -10.81
N ALA A 55 10.80 11.19 -10.46
CA ALA A 55 9.68 11.22 -11.38
C ALA A 55 8.39 11.50 -10.62
N VAL A 56 7.42 12.07 -11.32
CA VAL A 56 6.10 12.37 -10.77
C VAL A 56 5.09 11.57 -11.58
N PHE A 57 4.27 10.77 -10.90
CA PHE A 57 3.17 10.06 -11.54
C PHE A 57 2.11 11.06 -12.00
N PRO A 58 1.48 10.84 -13.16
CA PRO A 58 0.35 11.65 -13.56
C PRO A 58 -0.76 11.52 -12.52
N GLU A 59 -1.42 12.63 -12.21
CA GLU A 59 -2.61 12.62 -11.37
C GLU A 59 -3.74 11.88 -12.11
N ILE A 60 -4.28 10.83 -11.48
CA ILE A 60 -5.38 10.04 -12.04
C ILE A 60 -6.66 10.51 -11.35
N ILE A 61 -7.53 11.18 -12.09
CA ILE A 61 -8.81 11.70 -11.60
C ILE A 61 -9.87 10.59 -11.67
N LEU A 62 -10.48 10.25 -10.53
CA LEU A 62 -11.60 9.31 -10.42
C LEU A 62 -12.96 9.98 -10.61
N ALA A 63 -13.11 11.19 -10.07
CA ALA A 63 -14.32 12.00 -10.22
C ALA A 63 -13.95 13.48 -10.29
N LYS A 64 -14.75 14.26 -11.04
CA LYS A 64 -14.50 15.69 -11.24
C LYS A 64 -14.74 16.53 -9.99
N GLU A 65 -15.60 16.06 -9.10
CA GLU A 65 -16.03 16.79 -7.90
C GLU A 65 -16.06 15.85 -6.69
N ASP A 66 -15.48 16.29 -5.59
CA ASP A 66 -15.54 15.68 -4.27
C ASP A 66 -16.90 15.99 -3.66
N PRO A 67 -17.75 14.96 -3.44
CA PRO A 67 -19.11 15.14 -2.94
C PRO A 67 -19.19 15.64 -1.49
N SER A 68 -18.05 15.75 -0.79
CA SER A 68 -18.00 16.13 0.62
C SER A 68 -17.55 17.59 0.87
N VAL A 69 -17.23 18.37 -0.17
CA VAL A 69 -16.94 19.83 -0.10
C VAL A 69 -17.75 20.62 -1.12
N ALA A 70 -17.77 21.95 -0.97
CA ALA A 70 -18.21 22.85 -2.02
C ALA A 70 -17.35 22.66 -3.28
N HIS A 71 -17.98 22.81 -4.46
CA HIS A 71 -17.50 22.45 -5.80
C HIS A 71 -16.03 22.83 -6.13
N ASP A 72 -15.48 22.17 -7.16
CA ASP A 72 -14.14 22.37 -7.78
C ASP A 72 -12.93 21.64 -7.14
N VAL A 73 -13.14 20.61 -6.32
CA VAL A 73 -12.06 19.70 -5.87
C VAL A 73 -12.25 18.32 -6.50
N PRO A 74 -11.34 17.82 -7.37
CA PRO A 74 -11.48 16.49 -7.94
C PRO A 74 -11.17 15.38 -6.92
N VAL A 75 -11.80 14.22 -7.09
CA VAL A 75 -11.42 13.00 -6.38
C VAL A 75 -10.33 12.31 -7.19
N VAL A 76 -9.10 12.30 -6.67
CA VAL A 76 -7.95 11.61 -7.27
C VAL A 76 -7.90 10.14 -6.84
N LEU A 77 -7.07 9.34 -7.51
CA LEU A 77 -6.96 7.89 -7.32
C LEU A 77 -6.78 7.45 -5.85
N GLY A 78 -6.24 8.31 -5.00
CA GLY A 78 -5.99 8.03 -3.59
C GLY A 78 -4.53 7.73 -3.32
N GLY A 79 -4.26 7.05 -2.20
CA GLY A 79 -2.91 6.72 -1.77
C GLY A 79 -2.33 5.55 -2.57
N ILE A 80 -1.01 5.58 -2.74
CA ILE A 80 -0.23 4.42 -3.17
C ILE A 80 0.27 3.75 -1.91
N SER A 81 -0.11 2.50 -1.71
CA SER A 81 0.38 1.73 -0.60
C SER A 81 1.57 0.86 -0.94
N ASP A 82 1.84 0.46 -2.18
CA ASP A 82 3.10 -0.22 -2.45
C ASP A 82 3.65 -0.03 -3.85
N VAL A 83 4.95 -0.27 -4.01
CA VAL A 83 5.66 -0.30 -5.28
C VAL A 83 6.58 -1.52 -5.35
N THR A 84 6.47 -2.28 -6.43
CA THR A 84 7.28 -3.49 -6.67
C THR A 84 7.93 -3.40 -8.05
N VAL A 85 9.16 -3.89 -8.20
CA VAL A 85 9.81 -4.00 -9.51
C VAL A 85 9.27 -5.23 -10.22
N GLU A 86 8.60 -5.04 -11.37
CA GLU A 86 8.08 -6.13 -12.20
C GLU A 86 9.11 -6.58 -13.24
N LYS A 87 9.85 -5.64 -13.83
CA LYS A 87 10.99 -5.95 -14.70
C LYS A 87 12.16 -5.10 -14.28
N ALA A 88 13.29 -5.76 -14.00
CA ALA A 88 14.53 -5.10 -13.67
C ALA A 88 14.99 -4.17 -14.80
N LEU A 89 15.86 -3.24 -14.44
CA LEU A 89 16.46 -2.30 -15.37
C LEU A 89 17.28 -3.05 -16.43
N ASN A 90 17.13 -2.65 -17.69
CA ASN A 90 17.83 -3.23 -18.83
C ASN A 90 18.92 -2.28 -19.37
N ASP A 91 19.69 -2.76 -20.34
CA ASP A 91 20.79 -2.01 -20.98
C ASP A 91 20.35 -0.72 -21.69
N ARG A 92 19.04 -0.55 -21.94
CA ARG A 92 18.46 0.67 -22.52
C ARG A 92 18.03 1.68 -21.46
N GLY A 93 18.31 1.41 -20.18
CA GLY A 93 17.92 2.30 -19.09
C GLY A 93 16.42 2.28 -18.81
N GLN A 94 15.75 1.14 -19.07
CA GLN A 94 14.31 0.96 -18.91
C GLN A 94 14.00 -0.15 -17.91
N PHE A 95 12.95 0.03 -17.11
CA PHE A 95 12.42 -0.95 -16.16
C PHE A 95 10.90 -0.84 -16.07
N VAL A 96 10.26 -1.79 -15.39
CA VAL A 96 8.80 -1.78 -15.16
C VAL A 96 8.54 -1.92 -13.67
N ILE A 97 7.65 -1.08 -13.15
CA ILE A 97 7.17 -1.16 -11.77
C ILE A 97 5.67 -1.42 -11.75
N ARG A 98 5.26 -2.11 -10.69
CA ARG A 98 3.87 -2.28 -10.29
C ARG A 98 3.61 -1.40 -9.08
N VAL A 99 2.47 -0.71 -9.10
CA VAL A 99 2.02 0.18 -8.03
C VAL A 99 0.65 -0.29 -7.55
N LEU A 100 0.47 -0.39 -6.24
CA LEU A 100 -0.77 -0.81 -5.60
C LEU A 100 -1.38 0.38 -4.85
N THR A 101 -2.67 0.64 -5.06
CA THR A 101 -3.41 1.65 -4.30
C THR A 101 -3.91 1.11 -2.95
N ASP A 102 -4.12 2.02 -2.00
CA ASP A 102 -4.76 1.76 -0.70
C ASP A 102 -6.27 1.44 -0.82
N ARG A 103 -7.00 1.50 0.30
CA ARG A 103 -8.48 1.47 0.35
C ARG A 103 -9.19 2.60 -0.40
N GLY A 104 -8.48 3.56 -0.95
CA GLY A 104 -9.03 4.69 -1.67
C GLY A 104 -9.15 5.96 -0.84
N PRO A 105 -9.56 7.06 -1.51
CA PRO A 105 -9.52 8.39 -0.95
C PRO A 105 -10.47 8.52 0.25
N SER A 106 -9.89 8.82 1.42
CA SER A 106 -10.63 9.09 2.66
C SER A 106 -10.12 10.34 3.35
N ARG A 107 -10.97 10.99 4.13
CA ARG A 107 -10.59 12.13 4.98
C ARG A 107 -11.41 12.19 6.25
N LYS A 108 -11.00 13.03 7.21
CA LYS A 108 -11.80 13.33 8.39
C LYS A 108 -12.59 14.62 8.18
N ILE A 109 -13.88 14.59 8.47
CA ILE A 109 -14.76 15.76 8.50
C ILE A 109 -15.31 15.99 9.90
N GLU A 110 -15.69 17.23 10.20
CA GLU A 110 -16.41 17.55 11.43
C GLU A 110 -17.89 17.24 11.25
N THR A 111 -18.48 16.49 12.18
CA THR A 111 -19.91 16.19 12.22
C THR A 111 -20.49 16.60 13.57
N ALA A 112 -21.82 16.58 13.71
CA ALA A 112 -22.46 16.79 15.01
C ALA A 112 -22.03 15.76 16.09
N ARG A 113 -21.47 14.62 15.68
CA ARG A 113 -20.97 13.55 16.57
C ARG A 113 -19.44 13.60 16.78
N GLY A 114 -18.78 14.65 16.26
CA GLY A 114 -17.33 14.82 16.29
C GLY A 114 -16.66 14.46 14.96
N LYS A 115 -15.33 14.30 15.00
CA LYS A 115 -14.52 13.97 13.82
C LYS A 115 -14.86 12.57 13.31
N GLN A 116 -15.37 12.48 12.08
CA GLN A 116 -15.70 11.23 11.40
C GLN A 116 -14.83 11.04 10.16
N ARG A 117 -14.29 9.83 9.96
CA ARG A 117 -13.64 9.47 8.69
C ARG A 117 -14.71 9.14 7.65
N VAL A 118 -14.58 9.69 6.44
CA VAL A 118 -15.47 9.44 5.30
C VAL A 118 -14.68 8.95 4.10
N PHE A 119 -15.27 8.07 3.30
CA PHE A 119 -14.77 7.80 1.95
C PHE A 119 -15.27 8.89 1.01
N LEU A 120 -14.38 9.36 0.13
CA LEU A 120 -14.75 10.29 -0.95
C LEU A 120 -15.35 9.54 -2.15
N ASN A 121 -14.90 8.30 -2.35
CA ASN A 121 -15.49 7.37 -3.31
C ASN A 121 -15.73 6.01 -2.61
N PRO A 122 -16.92 5.81 -2.00
CA PRO A 122 -17.26 4.55 -1.32
C PRO A 122 -17.22 3.30 -2.19
N SER A 123 -17.28 3.47 -3.51
CA SER A 123 -17.21 2.39 -4.51
C SER A 123 -15.80 2.18 -5.04
N PHE A 124 -14.79 2.80 -4.44
CA PHE A 124 -13.40 2.62 -4.82
C PHE A 124 -12.98 1.15 -4.71
N VAL A 125 -12.24 0.69 -5.72
CA VAL A 125 -11.71 -0.66 -5.84
C VAL A 125 -10.19 -0.52 -5.89
N PRO A 126 -9.44 -1.09 -4.92
CA PRO A 126 -8.00 -1.10 -4.97
C PRO A 126 -7.52 -1.64 -6.32
N THR A 127 -6.56 -0.93 -6.89
CA THR A 127 -6.17 -1.06 -8.30
C THR A 127 -4.66 -1.19 -8.39
N VAL A 128 -4.23 -2.10 -9.25
CA VAL A 128 -2.84 -2.27 -9.63
C VAL A 128 -2.59 -1.46 -10.90
N LEU A 129 -1.53 -0.66 -10.89
CA LEU A 129 -1.04 0.11 -12.02
C LEU A 129 0.33 -0.42 -12.42
N VAL A 130 0.56 -0.65 -13.71
CA VAL A 130 1.85 -1.07 -14.24
C VAL A 130 2.45 0.07 -15.03
N PHE A 131 3.61 0.55 -14.62
CA PHE A 131 4.31 1.66 -15.24
C PHE A 131 5.63 1.22 -15.86
N GLY A 132 5.80 1.57 -17.14
CA GLY A 132 7.11 1.56 -17.77
C GLY A 132 7.86 2.82 -17.40
N VAL A 133 9.11 2.67 -16.97
CA VAL A 133 9.98 3.79 -16.60
C VAL A 133 11.21 3.76 -17.49
N SER A 134 11.61 4.94 -17.98
CA SER A 134 12.73 5.10 -18.91
C SER A 134 13.51 6.39 -18.65
N GLY A 135 14.70 6.50 -19.25
CA GLY A 135 15.62 7.62 -19.04
C GLY A 135 16.54 7.42 -17.83
N CYS A 136 16.61 6.20 -17.29
CA CYS A 136 17.59 5.84 -16.27
C CYS A 136 18.95 5.60 -16.95
N SER A 137 19.78 6.65 -17.02
CA SER A 137 21.15 6.56 -17.53
C SER A 137 22.11 6.54 -16.34
N LEU A 138 22.78 5.39 -16.16
CA LEU A 138 23.83 5.15 -15.16
C LEU A 138 25.16 5.74 -15.65
N ASP A 139 25.20 7.04 -15.92
CA ASP A 139 26.47 7.71 -16.22
C ASP A 139 27.06 8.21 -14.90
N GLY A 140 28.32 7.85 -14.60
CA GLY A 140 28.98 8.04 -13.31
C GLY A 140 29.27 9.50 -12.92
N SER A 141 28.76 10.46 -13.68
CA SER A 141 28.84 11.89 -13.39
C SER A 141 27.74 12.30 -12.40
N CYS A 142 28.10 12.32 -11.12
CA CYS A 142 27.34 13.00 -10.07
C CYS A 142 27.29 14.51 -10.40
N GLY A 143 26.17 14.97 -10.96
CA GLY A 143 26.01 16.38 -11.31
C GLY A 143 24.60 16.91 -11.10
N GLU A 144 23.59 16.23 -11.64
CA GLU A 144 22.20 16.71 -11.58
C GLU A 144 21.20 15.55 -11.49
N SER A 145 20.10 15.78 -10.75
CA SER A 145 19.00 14.81 -10.66
C SER A 145 18.31 14.68 -12.02
N LYS A 146 18.32 13.46 -12.59
CA LYS A 146 17.68 13.19 -13.88
C LYS A 146 16.17 12.97 -13.71
N LYS A 147 15.37 13.58 -14.59
CA LYS A 147 13.93 13.35 -14.63
C LYS A 147 13.62 12.08 -15.43
N LEU A 148 13.08 11.05 -14.77
CA LEU A 148 12.65 9.83 -15.47
C LEU A 148 11.33 10.07 -16.21
N LYS A 149 11.13 9.32 -17.30
CA LYS A 149 9.87 9.28 -18.03
C LYS A 149 9.05 8.08 -17.55
N ILE A 150 7.85 8.33 -17.07
CA ILE A 150 6.88 7.32 -16.64
C ILE A 150 5.76 7.22 -17.66
N ASN A 151 5.38 5.99 -18.03
CA ASN A 151 4.25 5.70 -18.89
C ASN A 151 3.38 4.60 -18.26
N LEU A 152 2.08 4.86 -18.11
CA LEU A 152 1.12 3.84 -17.67
C LEU A 152 0.93 2.82 -18.80
N GLN A 153 1.37 1.59 -18.56
CA GLN A 153 1.27 0.49 -19.54
C GLN A 153 -0.05 -0.25 -19.41
N SER A 154 -0.48 -0.52 -18.18
CA SER A 154 -1.75 -1.19 -17.91
C SER A 154 -2.26 -0.88 -16.51
N ARG A 155 -3.54 -1.17 -16.29
CA ARG A 155 -4.19 -1.13 -14.98
C ARG A 155 -5.24 -2.22 -14.88
N PHE A 156 -5.43 -2.77 -13.68
CA PHE A 156 -6.49 -3.72 -13.38
C PHE A 156 -6.89 -3.63 -11.91
N SER A 157 -8.15 -3.94 -11.63
CA SER A 157 -8.72 -3.82 -10.30
C SER A 157 -8.82 -5.18 -9.63
N LEU A 158 -8.86 -5.20 -8.30
CA LEU A 158 -9.02 -6.44 -7.55
C LEU A 158 -10.46 -6.94 -7.60
N GLN A 159 -10.60 -8.25 -7.80
CA GLN A 159 -11.89 -8.92 -7.91
C GLN A 159 -11.85 -10.32 -7.29
N THR A 160 -13.02 -10.82 -6.96
CA THR A 160 -13.26 -12.19 -6.52
C THR A 160 -13.27 -13.17 -7.70
N PRO A 161 -13.22 -14.50 -7.48
CA PRO A 161 -13.32 -15.49 -8.56
C PRO A 161 -14.62 -15.41 -9.37
N SER A 162 -15.72 -14.92 -8.79
CA SER A 162 -16.98 -14.65 -9.51
C SER A 162 -16.99 -13.35 -10.32
N GLY A 163 -15.91 -12.56 -10.29
CA GLY A 163 -15.80 -11.27 -10.97
C GLY A 163 -16.43 -10.10 -10.20
N LYS A 164 -16.90 -10.31 -8.97
CA LYS A 164 -17.33 -9.20 -8.09
C LYS A 164 -16.11 -8.39 -7.65
N VAL A 165 -16.19 -7.07 -7.76
CA VAL A 165 -15.14 -6.15 -7.31
C VAL A 165 -14.89 -6.25 -5.80
N ILE A 166 -13.64 -6.04 -5.40
CA ILE A 166 -13.22 -5.98 -3.99
C ILE A 166 -13.03 -4.51 -3.63
N THR A 167 -13.88 -3.96 -2.76
CA THR A 167 -13.80 -2.52 -2.44
C THR A 167 -12.77 -2.23 -1.36
N GLY A 168 -12.46 -0.94 -1.16
CA GLY A 168 -11.62 -0.49 -0.04
C GLY A 168 -12.30 -0.54 1.33
N ARG A 169 -13.59 -0.93 1.41
CA ARG A 169 -14.33 -0.98 2.68
C ARG A 169 -13.81 -2.12 3.57
N SER A 170 -13.91 -1.98 4.89
CA SER A 170 -13.58 -3.06 5.82
C SER A 170 -14.47 -4.30 5.60
N ASN A 171 -13.95 -5.46 5.95
CA ASN A 171 -14.68 -6.73 5.99
C ASN A 171 -15.64 -6.88 7.18
N GLY A 172 -15.75 -5.84 8.02
CA GLY A 172 -16.83 -5.69 8.99
C GLY A 172 -16.64 -6.43 10.30
N LEU A 173 -15.44 -6.96 10.60
CA LEU A 173 -15.18 -7.47 11.96
C LEU A 173 -14.68 -6.34 12.87
N GLU A 174 -14.88 -6.54 14.16
CA GLU A 174 -14.54 -5.58 15.21
C GLU A 174 -13.08 -5.09 15.15
N GLY A 175 -12.89 -3.81 15.50
CA GLY A 175 -11.59 -3.16 15.54
C GLY A 175 -11.04 -2.70 14.18
N ASP A 176 -11.80 -2.81 13.10
CA ASP A 176 -11.49 -2.10 11.86
C ASP A 176 -12.04 -0.66 11.90
N ASP A 177 -11.50 0.22 11.05
CA ASP A 177 -11.99 1.59 10.91
C ASP A 177 -13.46 1.61 10.41
N SER A 178 -14.35 2.23 11.19
CA SER A 178 -15.72 2.54 10.77
C SER A 178 -15.74 3.81 9.92
N ILE A 179 -15.88 3.65 8.60
CA ILE A 179 -15.84 4.75 7.64
C ILE A 179 -17.25 5.07 7.13
N ALA A 180 -17.60 6.36 7.13
CA ALA A 180 -18.90 6.84 6.69
C ALA A 180 -18.94 7.18 5.19
N ASN A 181 -20.15 7.38 4.68
CA ASN A 181 -20.42 7.93 3.36
C ASN A 181 -19.86 9.37 3.25
N PRO A 182 -19.79 9.98 2.05
CA PRO A 182 -19.17 11.29 1.89
C PRO A 182 -19.84 12.41 2.71
N SER A 183 -21.15 12.31 3.00
CA SER A 183 -21.86 13.29 3.84
C SER A 183 -21.53 13.14 5.33
N GLY A 184 -21.01 11.99 5.76
CA GLY A 184 -20.76 11.66 7.16
C GLY A 184 -22.00 11.28 7.96
N GLU A 185 -23.16 11.14 7.31
CA GLU A 185 -24.44 10.89 7.97
C GLU A 185 -24.64 9.41 8.32
N GLU A 186 -24.04 8.51 7.53
CA GLU A 186 -24.22 7.06 7.66
C GLU A 186 -22.89 6.32 7.53
N LEU A 187 -22.69 5.30 8.38
CA LEU A 187 -21.58 4.36 8.23
C LEU A 187 -21.82 3.47 7.01
N LEU A 188 -20.77 3.25 6.22
CA LEU A 188 -20.88 2.39 5.06
C LEU A 188 -20.98 0.92 5.48
N ALA A 189 -21.82 0.17 4.77
CA ALA A 189 -21.89 -1.27 4.95
C ALA A 189 -20.51 -1.91 4.62
N PRO A 190 -20.07 -2.90 5.40
CA PRO A 190 -18.82 -3.59 5.13
C PRO A 190 -18.89 -4.35 3.80
N ASP A 191 -17.73 -4.60 3.21
CA ASP A 191 -17.56 -5.53 2.12
C ASP A 191 -16.78 -6.73 2.64
N VAL A 192 -17.42 -7.91 2.72
CA VAL A 192 -16.80 -9.15 3.23
C VAL A 192 -15.41 -9.43 2.63
N ASN A 193 -15.19 -9.02 1.38
CA ASN A 193 -13.93 -9.21 0.68
C ASN A 193 -13.05 -7.97 0.62
N GLY A 194 -13.53 -6.85 1.15
CA GLY A 194 -12.83 -5.59 1.12
C GLY A 194 -11.50 -5.64 1.88
N ILE A 195 -10.59 -4.76 1.47
CA ILE A 195 -9.22 -4.67 1.98
C ILE A 195 -8.72 -3.23 1.96
N ASP A 196 -7.83 -2.92 2.89
CA ASP A 196 -6.94 -1.76 2.80
C ASP A 196 -5.56 -2.27 2.39
N ALA A 197 -5.33 -2.40 1.09
CA ALA A 197 -4.18 -3.13 0.57
C ALA A 197 -2.88 -2.35 0.83
N GLU A 198 -1.90 -2.99 1.48
CA GLU A 198 -0.71 -2.30 1.97
C GLU A 198 0.62 -2.81 1.42
N GLY A 199 0.71 -4.09 1.07
CA GLY A 199 1.94 -4.68 0.58
C GLY A 199 1.69 -5.61 -0.61
N CYS A 200 2.68 -5.72 -1.49
CA CYS A 200 2.64 -6.52 -2.71
C CYS A 200 3.95 -7.31 -2.87
N ALA A 201 3.85 -8.62 -3.01
CA ALA A 201 4.96 -9.49 -3.41
C ALA A 201 4.64 -10.14 -4.76
N LEU A 202 5.40 -9.82 -5.79
CA LEU A 202 5.20 -10.30 -7.16
C LEU A 202 6.12 -11.49 -7.46
N LEU A 203 5.56 -12.58 -7.99
CA LEU A 203 6.29 -13.76 -8.41
C LEU A 203 6.66 -13.68 -9.90
N ALA A 204 7.63 -14.48 -10.32
CA ALA A 204 8.14 -14.57 -11.68
C ALA A 204 7.08 -15.02 -12.71
N ASP A 205 6.09 -15.81 -12.28
CA ASP A 205 4.95 -16.21 -13.11
C ASP A 205 3.89 -15.10 -13.29
N GLY A 206 4.08 -13.96 -12.61
CA GLY A 206 3.20 -12.80 -12.64
C GLY A 206 2.01 -12.86 -11.69
N THR A 207 1.80 -13.98 -10.99
CA THR A 207 0.93 -14.02 -9.81
C THR A 207 1.55 -13.19 -8.70
N PHE A 208 0.73 -12.75 -7.75
CA PHE A 208 1.22 -11.89 -6.69
C PHE A 208 0.43 -12.09 -5.41
N TRP A 209 1.00 -11.60 -4.32
CA TRP A 209 0.45 -11.68 -2.99
C TRP A 209 0.25 -10.29 -2.43
N LEU A 210 -0.81 -10.13 -1.65
CA LEU A 210 -1.15 -8.88 -1.00
C LEU A 210 -1.21 -9.04 0.51
N CYS A 211 -0.96 -7.96 1.24
CA CYS A 211 -1.33 -7.82 2.65
C CYS A 211 -2.17 -6.57 2.88
N GLU A 212 -2.80 -6.44 4.05
CA GLU A 212 -3.75 -5.35 4.32
C GLU A 212 -3.73 -4.78 5.75
N GLU A 213 -4.13 -3.50 5.90
CA GLU A 213 -4.06 -2.69 7.15
C GLU A 213 -5.20 -2.97 8.12
N TYR A 214 -6.39 -3.37 7.65
CA TYR A 214 -7.53 -3.57 8.55
C TYR A 214 -7.19 -4.67 9.56
N ARG A 215 -6.53 -5.74 9.13
CA ARG A 215 -6.04 -6.82 9.99
C ARG A 215 -4.94 -7.64 9.32
N PRO A 216 -4.18 -8.43 10.08
CA PRO A 216 -3.19 -9.33 9.49
C PRO A 216 -3.90 -10.38 8.63
N SER A 217 -3.84 -10.19 7.32
CA SER A 217 -4.23 -11.19 6.34
C SER A 217 -3.32 -11.11 5.12
N ILE A 218 -3.15 -12.24 4.45
CA ILE A 218 -2.32 -12.39 3.25
C ILE A 218 -3.22 -12.97 2.15
N LEU A 219 -3.19 -12.40 0.95
CA LEU A 219 -4.09 -12.78 -0.15
C LEU A 219 -3.29 -13.26 -1.36
N CYS A 220 -3.75 -14.34 -2.02
CA CYS A 220 -3.20 -14.79 -3.30
C CYS A 220 -3.97 -14.18 -4.46
N CYS A 221 -3.27 -13.59 -5.42
CA CYS A 221 -3.83 -12.97 -6.61
C CYS A 221 -3.29 -13.60 -7.89
N ARG A 222 -4.18 -13.85 -8.84
CA ARG A 222 -3.79 -14.13 -10.23
C ARG A 222 -3.27 -12.86 -10.90
N THR A 223 -2.62 -13.01 -12.05
CA THR A 223 -2.05 -11.93 -12.86
C THR A 223 -3.04 -10.82 -13.23
N ASP A 224 -4.34 -11.14 -13.28
CA ASP A 224 -5.44 -10.23 -13.63
C ASP A 224 -6.09 -9.51 -12.43
N GLY A 225 -5.60 -9.73 -11.20
CA GLY A 225 -6.18 -9.16 -9.98
C GLY A 225 -7.26 -10.01 -9.33
N THR A 226 -7.54 -11.21 -9.85
CA THR A 226 -8.46 -12.15 -9.21
C THR A 226 -7.85 -12.71 -7.93
N VAL A 227 -8.43 -12.37 -6.78
CA VAL A 227 -8.08 -12.91 -5.47
C VAL A 227 -8.68 -14.31 -5.32
N THR A 228 -7.84 -15.30 -5.05
CA THR A 228 -8.26 -16.71 -4.98
C THR A 228 -8.31 -17.25 -3.57
N LYS A 229 -7.39 -16.78 -2.71
CA LYS A 229 -7.29 -17.20 -1.31
C LYS A 229 -7.03 -16.00 -0.40
N ARG A 230 -7.51 -16.09 0.85
CA ARG A 230 -7.15 -15.17 1.95
C ARG A 230 -6.74 -16.01 3.16
N TYR A 231 -5.52 -15.83 3.62
CA TYR A 231 -4.97 -16.42 4.82
C TYR A 231 -5.20 -15.49 6.00
N ILE A 232 -5.74 -16.02 7.09
CA ILE A 232 -6.07 -15.28 8.32
C ILE A 232 -5.61 -16.04 9.57
N PRO A 233 -5.51 -15.37 10.73
CA PRO A 233 -5.22 -16.04 11.99
C PRO A 233 -6.28 -17.09 12.34
N GLU A 234 -5.86 -18.19 12.97
CA GLU A 234 -6.71 -19.35 13.28
C GLU A 234 -8.01 -19.03 14.03
N ASP A 235 -8.00 -18.03 14.90
CA ASP A 235 -9.17 -17.63 15.71
C ASP A 235 -10.07 -16.56 15.05
N VAL A 236 -9.70 -16.08 13.86
CA VAL A 236 -10.47 -15.09 13.12
C VAL A 236 -11.48 -15.80 12.22
N LYS A 237 -12.74 -15.36 12.27
CA LYS A 237 -13.81 -15.87 11.41
C LYS A 237 -14.32 -14.76 10.50
N LEU A 238 -14.20 -14.98 9.20
CA LEU A 238 -14.81 -14.12 8.18
C LEU A 238 -16.09 -14.76 7.66
N PRO A 239 -17.09 -13.95 7.25
CA PRO A 239 -18.25 -14.45 6.53
C PRO A 239 -17.82 -15.20 5.25
N ALA A 240 -18.64 -16.16 4.83
CA ALA A 240 -18.35 -16.93 3.62
C ALA A 240 -18.34 -16.04 2.36
N SER A 241 -17.42 -16.35 1.46
CA SER A 241 -17.30 -15.76 0.12
C SER A 241 -16.78 -16.84 -0.84
N ASP A 242 -16.89 -16.56 -2.13
CA ASP A 242 -16.19 -17.24 -3.21
C ASP A 242 -14.65 -17.11 -3.20
N ILE A 243 -14.05 -16.26 -2.35
CA ILE A 243 -12.63 -16.33 -2.01
C ILE A 243 -12.42 -17.43 -0.98
N GLN A 244 -11.47 -18.34 -1.22
CA GLN A 244 -11.15 -19.39 -0.25
C GLN A 244 -10.48 -18.79 0.99
N ILE A 245 -11.13 -18.88 2.14
CA ILE A 245 -10.54 -18.50 3.43
C ILE A 245 -9.71 -19.67 3.97
N VAL A 246 -8.47 -19.39 4.36
CA VAL A 246 -7.56 -20.36 4.98
C VAL A 246 -7.12 -19.83 6.34
N THR A 247 -7.46 -20.54 7.40
CA THR A 247 -7.14 -20.18 8.79
C THR A 247 -5.85 -20.89 9.21
N ASN A 248 -4.69 -20.32 8.91
CA ASN A 248 -3.39 -20.94 9.18
C ASN A 248 -2.30 -19.96 9.67
N LEU A 249 -2.63 -18.68 9.84
CA LEU A 249 -1.68 -17.77 10.46
C LEU A 249 -1.73 -17.98 11.98
N PRO A 250 -0.60 -17.82 12.70
CA PRO A 250 -0.59 -18.01 14.15
C PRO A 250 -1.65 -17.14 14.83
N ALA A 251 -2.46 -17.74 15.70
CA ALA A 251 -3.58 -17.06 16.37
C ALA A 251 -3.21 -15.72 17.03
N HIS A 252 -1.97 -15.60 17.55
CA HIS A 252 -1.49 -14.37 18.18
C HIS A 252 -1.54 -13.14 17.26
N TYR A 253 -1.52 -13.30 15.93
CA TYR A 253 -1.68 -12.16 15.01
C TYR A 253 -3.07 -11.51 15.11
N ALA A 254 -4.08 -12.19 15.65
CA ALA A 254 -5.37 -11.58 15.97
C ALA A 254 -5.27 -10.51 17.07
N ASN A 255 -4.25 -10.58 17.94
CA ASN A 255 -3.99 -9.58 19.00
C ASN A 255 -3.33 -8.30 18.46
N ARG A 256 -3.75 -7.85 17.27
CA ARG A 256 -3.35 -6.57 16.70
C ARG A 256 -4.04 -5.41 17.42
N ARG A 257 -3.46 -4.22 17.33
CA ARG A 257 -4.19 -2.97 17.65
C ARG A 257 -5.25 -2.72 16.56
N PRO A 258 -6.38 -2.05 16.84
CA PRO A 258 -7.38 -1.69 15.82
C PRO A 258 -6.78 -1.02 14.58
N ASN A 259 -7.18 -1.43 13.37
CA ASN A 259 -6.67 -0.93 12.08
C ASN A 259 -5.13 -0.91 12.00
N ARG A 260 -4.48 -1.99 12.47
CA ARG A 260 -3.02 -2.20 12.44
C ARG A 260 -2.65 -3.60 11.98
N GLY A 261 -2.88 -3.89 10.70
CA GLY A 261 -2.59 -5.15 10.03
C GLY A 261 -1.13 -5.30 9.60
N PHE A 262 -0.93 -5.98 8.48
CA PHE A 262 0.38 -6.08 7.82
C PHE A 262 0.58 -4.88 6.88
N GLU A 263 1.75 -4.26 6.94
CA GLU A 263 2.04 -3.02 6.21
C GLU A 263 2.94 -3.22 4.97
N SER A 264 3.58 -4.38 4.90
CA SER A 264 4.58 -4.66 3.87
C SER A 264 4.77 -6.15 3.67
N LEU A 265 5.06 -6.53 2.42
CA LEU A 265 5.50 -7.84 2.02
C LEU A 265 6.87 -7.77 1.35
N ALA A 266 7.66 -8.83 1.50
CA ALA A 266 8.87 -9.06 0.72
C ALA A 266 8.95 -10.54 0.31
N LEU A 267 9.49 -10.82 -0.88
CA LEU A 267 9.67 -12.17 -1.41
C LEU A 267 11.16 -12.55 -1.32
N SER A 268 11.46 -13.79 -0.92
CA SER A 268 12.82 -14.33 -1.02
C SER A 268 13.26 -14.48 -2.49
N PRO A 269 14.56 -14.40 -2.81
CA PRO A 269 15.02 -14.48 -4.20
C PRO A 269 14.68 -15.78 -4.93
N ASP A 270 14.48 -16.87 -4.20
CA ASP A 270 14.07 -18.19 -4.70
C ASP A 270 12.54 -18.39 -4.68
N GLU A 271 11.79 -17.36 -4.33
CA GLU A 271 10.31 -17.33 -4.20
C GLU A 271 9.74 -18.35 -3.18
N SER A 272 10.57 -18.95 -2.34
CA SER A 272 10.15 -19.97 -1.37
C SER A 272 9.53 -19.40 -0.10
N THR A 273 9.74 -18.11 0.18
CA THR A 273 9.27 -17.46 1.41
C THR A 273 8.78 -16.04 1.13
N ILE A 274 7.56 -15.75 1.58
CA ILE A 274 7.00 -14.41 1.72
C ILE A 274 7.17 -13.96 3.16
N TRP A 275 7.76 -12.78 3.35
CA TRP A 275 7.91 -12.13 4.64
C TRP A 275 6.86 -11.03 4.79
N ALA A 276 6.06 -11.06 5.85
CA ALA A 276 5.06 -10.04 6.16
C ALA A 276 5.40 -9.33 7.46
N LEU A 277 5.42 -7.99 7.43
CA LEU A 277 5.72 -7.17 8.60
C LEU A 277 4.45 -6.51 9.15
N MET A 278 4.22 -6.64 10.46
CA MET A 278 3.14 -5.91 11.14
C MET A 278 3.37 -4.40 11.08
N GLN A 279 2.31 -3.60 11.00
CA GLN A 279 2.43 -2.13 11.06
C GLN A 279 2.88 -1.63 12.45
N SER A 280 2.50 -2.35 13.50
CA SER A 280 2.77 -1.94 14.88
C SER A 280 2.95 -3.14 15.82
N PRO A 281 3.47 -2.93 17.04
CA PRO A 281 3.46 -3.95 18.07
C PRO A 281 2.03 -4.44 18.38
N PHE A 282 1.91 -5.65 18.88
CA PHE A 282 0.62 -6.20 19.31
C PHE A 282 -0.04 -5.38 20.43
N GLY A 283 -1.37 -5.50 20.53
CA GLY A 283 -2.21 -4.76 21.47
C GLY A 283 -2.15 -5.26 22.91
N ASN A 284 -0.98 -5.68 23.39
CA ASN A 284 -0.76 -6.02 24.80
C ASN A 284 0.33 -5.14 25.41
N GLY A 285 0.17 -4.74 26.66
CA GLY A 285 0.99 -3.70 27.27
C GLY A 285 2.50 -3.98 27.26
N ALA A 286 2.93 -5.25 27.24
CA ALA A 286 4.34 -5.60 27.10
C ALA A 286 4.88 -5.27 25.70
N ALA A 287 4.16 -5.68 24.64
CA ALA A 287 4.54 -5.37 23.26
C ALA A 287 4.56 -3.86 23.03
N GLU A 288 3.57 -3.12 23.55
CA GLU A 288 3.50 -1.66 23.39
C GLU A 288 4.69 -0.93 24.00
N ARG A 289 5.11 -1.32 25.21
CA ARG A 289 6.28 -0.74 25.87
C ARG A 289 7.58 -1.07 25.14
N SER A 290 7.68 -2.27 24.58
CA SER A 290 8.90 -2.70 23.89
C SER A 290 9.10 -2.05 22.52
N GLY A 291 8.01 -1.62 21.87
CA GLY A 291 8.06 -1.15 20.48
C GLY A 291 8.34 -2.27 19.45
N ASN A 292 8.42 -3.53 19.87
CA ASN A 292 8.79 -4.62 18.98
C ASN A 292 7.66 -4.99 18.01
N VAL A 293 7.97 -4.89 16.71
CA VAL A 293 7.12 -5.33 15.60
C VAL A 293 7.45 -6.79 15.26
N ARG A 294 6.48 -7.53 14.69
CA ARG A 294 6.68 -8.94 14.30
C ARG A 294 6.80 -9.09 12.80
N LEU A 295 7.73 -9.95 12.40
CA LEU A 295 7.90 -10.45 11.04
C LEU A 295 7.36 -11.88 10.97
N LEU A 296 6.56 -12.18 9.96
CA LEU A 296 6.03 -13.52 9.67
C LEU A 296 6.66 -14.05 8.39
N GLY A 297 7.17 -15.28 8.38
CA GLY A 297 7.55 -16.00 7.16
C GLY A 297 6.44 -16.98 6.76
N CYS A 298 6.03 -16.96 5.50
CA CYS A 298 5.03 -17.85 4.92
C CYS A 298 5.60 -18.50 3.66
N ASN A 299 5.32 -19.79 3.45
CA ASN A 299 5.63 -20.42 2.18
C ASN A 299 4.43 -20.23 1.23
N PRO A 300 4.62 -19.69 0.01
CA PRO A 300 3.54 -19.45 -0.95
C PRO A 300 2.89 -20.74 -1.48
#